data_AF-A0A6P0XEP4-F1
#
_entry.id   AF-A0A6P0XEP4-F1
#
_cell.length_a   1.000
_cell.length_b   1.000
_cell.length_c   1.000
_cell.angle_alpha   90.00
_cell.angle_beta   90.00
_cell.angle_gamma   90.00
#
_symmetry.space_group_name_H-M   'P 1'
#
loop_
_entity.id
_entity.type
_entity.pdbx_description
1 polymer ?
#
loop_
_entity_poly.entity_id
_entity_poly.type
_entity_poly.pdbx_seq_one_letter_code
_entity_poly.pdbx_strand_id
1 'polypeptide(L)'
;MQGSTIDTTNNLVDTSVQSGSAEAGHHEEHEDLRVFGLITFLASESLMFGGLFAAYLIYRANAGVWPPEETEVELLLPTINTIILVSSSFVIHKGDTAIKKNNISGMRLWYVVTAIIGIIFLGGQVY
;
A
#
# COMPACT_ATOMS: atom_id res chain seq x y z
N MET A 1 43.41 -14.68 -65.03
CA MET A 1 44.42 -14.15 -64.08
C MET A 1 43.67 -13.74 -62.82
N GLN A 2 44.09 -14.28 -61.67
CA GLN A 2 43.57 -13.97 -60.32
C GLN A 2 43.84 -12.51 -59.87
N GLY A 3 43.10 -12.07 -58.85
CA GLY A 3 43.55 -11.11 -57.82
C GLY A 3 42.80 -9.77 -57.85
N SER A 4 41.94 -9.45 -56.86
CA SER A 4 42.30 -8.73 -55.60
C SER A 4 42.63 -7.26 -55.90
N THR A 5 42.01 -6.20 -55.34
CA THR A 5 41.86 -5.90 -53.91
C THR A 5 41.19 -4.50 -53.72
N ILE A 6 40.51 -4.29 -52.57
CA ILE A 6 40.25 -3.02 -51.82
C ILE A 6 39.00 -2.17 -52.12
N ASP A 7 37.99 -2.37 -51.25
CA ASP A 7 37.27 -1.39 -50.41
C ASP A 7 37.07 0.05 -50.91
N THR A 8 35.82 0.39 -51.25
CA THR A 8 35.29 1.76 -51.14
C THR A 8 33.85 1.67 -50.60
N THR A 9 33.72 1.07 -49.43
CA THR A 9 32.45 0.87 -48.72
C THR A 9 32.14 1.94 -47.67
N ASN A 10 33.02 2.91 -47.39
CA ASN A 10 32.88 3.69 -46.15
C ASN A 10 32.75 5.23 -46.24
N ASN A 11 32.73 5.87 -47.42
CA ASN A 11 32.76 7.35 -47.49
C ASN A 11 31.59 8.03 -48.25
N LEU A 12 30.50 7.30 -48.54
CA LEU A 12 29.34 7.89 -49.23
C LEU A 12 28.10 8.05 -48.33
N VAL A 13 28.21 7.73 -47.04
CA VAL A 13 27.06 7.70 -46.11
C VAL A 13 27.05 8.88 -45.12
N ASP A 14 28.12 9.67 -45.04
CA ASP A 14 28.35 10.56 -43.89
C ASP A 14 28.10 12.07 -44.11
N THR A 15 27.42 12.52 -45.18
CA THR A 15 27.36 14.00 -45.42
C THR A 15 26.10 14.58 -46.08
N SER A 16 24.87 14.07 -45.88
CA SER A 16 23.70 14.82 -46.42
C SER A 16 22.31 14.71 -45.79
N VAL A 17 22.14 14.22 -44.56
CA VAL A 17 20.83 14.34 -43.88
C VAL A 17 20.98 14.89 -42.46
N GLN A 18 21.53 16.11 -42.37
CA GLN A 18 21.34 16.99 -41.23
C GLN A 18 20.00 17.73 -41.42
N SER A 19 18.89 17.01 -41.21
CA SER A 19 17.55 17.59 -41.20
C SER A 19 17.01 17.57 -39.77
N GLY A 20 16.90 18.76 -39.19
CA GLY A 20 15.83 19.12 -38.26
C GLY A 20 15.87 18.48 -36.87
N SER A 21 16.07 19.33 -35.87
CA SER A 21 15.74 19.07 -34.47
C SER A 21 14.37 18.40 -34.30
N ALA A 22 14.38 17.13 -33.88
CA ALA A 22 13.33 16.62 -33.01
C ALA A 22 14.01 16.42 -31.67
N GLU A 23 13.63 17.25 -30.69
CA GLU A 23 13.99 17.06 -29.30
C GLU A 23 13.78 15.59 -28.95
N ALA A 24 14.87 14.89 -28.65
CA ALA A 24 14.79 13.70 -27.83
C ALA A 24 14.33 14.20 -26.46
N GLY A 25 13.00 14.29 -26.29
CA GLY A 25 12.38 14.60 -25.02
C GLY A 25 12.95 13.63 -24.00
N HIS A 26 13.81 14.14 -23.14
CA HIS A 26 14.16 13.51 -21.88
C HIS A 26 12.85 13.34 -21.11
N HIS A 27 12.14 12.24 -21.36
CA HIS A 27 11.14 11.74 -20.44
C HIS A 27 11.95 11.30 -19.21
N GLU A 28 12.20 12.24 -18.31
CA GLU A 28 12.61 11.90 -16.95
C GLU A 28 11.51 10.99 -16.41
N GLU A 29 11.83 9.70 -16.32
CA GLU A 29 11.01 8.71 -15.67
C GLU A 29 11.03 9.07 -14.17
N HIS A 30 10.10 9.95 -13.77
CA HIS A 30 9.95 10.35 -12.38
C HIS A 30 9.68 9.10 -11.54
N GLU A 31 10.53 8.88 -10.52
CA GLU A 31 10.40 7.78 -9.59
C GLU A 31 9.00 7.76 -8.95
N ASP A 32 8.32 6.61 -8.97
CA ASP A 32 7.01 6.47 -8.33
C ASP A 32 7.16 6.35 -6.80
N LEU A 33 7.16 7.51 -6.15
CA LEU A 33 7.29 7.60 -4.69
C LEU A 33 5.98 7.36 -3.92
N ARG A 34 4.87 7.00 -4.58
CA ARG A 34 3.56 6.85 -3.90
C ARG A 34 3.56 5.71 -2.89
N VAL A 35 4.07 4.55 -3.29
CA VAL A 35 4.15 3.38 -2.41
C VAL A 35 5.15 3.64 -1.28
N PHE A 36 6.28 4.29 -1.59
CA PHE A 36 7.26 4.70 -0.58
C PHE A 36 6.62 5.61 0.47
N GLY A 37 5.93 6.67 0.04
CA GLY A 37 5.22 7.58 0.94
C GLY A 37 4.15 6.89 1.79
N LEU A 38 3.38 5.97 1.21
CA LEU A 38 2.39 5.17 1.95
C LEU A 38 3.05 4.31 3.03
N ILE A 39 4.15 3.63 2.72
CA ILE A 39 4.88 2.79 3.68
C ILE A 39 5.48 3.66 4.80
N THR A 40 6.09 4.79 4.48
CA THR A 40 6.63 5.73 5.48
C THR A 40 5.53 6.26 6.39
N PHE A 41 4.36 6.60 5.83
CA PHE A 41 3.19 7.01 6.62
C PHE A 41 2.73 5.89 7.57
N LEU A 42 2.55 4.65 7.09
CA LEU A 42 2.18 3.51 7.92
C LEU A 42 3.23 3.21 9.02
N ALA A 43 4.51 3.42 8.73
CA ALA A 43 5.58 3.31 9.72
C ALA A 43 5.45 4.38 10.81
N SER A 44 5.14 5.63 10.45
CA SER A 44 4.91 6.70 11.44
C SER A 44 3.72 6.42 12.35
N GLU A 45 2.62 5.89 11.80
CA GLU A 45 1.44 5.49 12.59
C GLU A 45 1.78 4.33 13.54
N SER A 46 2.57 3.36 13.07
CA SER A 46 3.07 2.25 13.90
C SER A 46 3.92 2.74 15.07
N LEU A 47 4.75 3.77 14.86
CA LEU A 47 5.52 4.40 15.93
C LEU A 47 4.63 5.18 16.90
N MET A 48 3.57 5.84 16.43
CA MET A 48 2.57 6.49 17.29
C MET A 48 1.93 5.48 18.25
N PHE A 49 1.42 4.35 17.73
CA PHE A 49 0.90 3.26 18.56
C PHE A 49 1.98 2.65 19.47
N GLY A 50 3.23 2.54 18.98
CA GLY A 50 4.37 2.13 19.80
C GLY A 50 4.58 3.01 21.03
N GLY A 51 4.44 4.34 20.88
CA GLY A 51 4.45 5.29 22.00
C GLY A 51 3.29 5.08 22.97
N LEU A 52 2.08 4.82 22.47
CA LEU A 52 0.92 4.51 23.31
C LEU A 52 1.08 3.20 24.10
N PHE A 53 1.63 2.15 23.47
CA PHE A 53 1.96 0.90 24.16
C PHE A 53 3.06 1.09 25.20
N ALA A 54 4.12 1.85 24.88
CA ALA A 54 5.16 2.18 25.84
C ALA A 54 4.59 2.92 27.06
N ALA A 55 3.72 3.91 26.84
CA ALA A 55 3.01 4.58 27.92
C ALA A 55 2.19 3.59 28.77
N TYR A 56 1.36 2.74 28.15
CA TYR A 56 0.59 1.72 28.86
C TYR A 56 1.48 0.79 29.70
N LEU A 57 2.59 0.29 29.15
CA LEU A 57 3.51 -0.61 29.85
C LEU A 57 4.23 0.08 31.01
N ILE A 58 4.62 1.35 30.86
CA ILE A 58 5.22 2.15 31.94
C ILE A 58 4.21 2.31 33.07
N TYR A 59 2.98 2.73 32.78
CA TYR A 59 1.93 2.85 33.81
C TYR A 59 1.64 1.50 34.47
N ARG A 60 1.56 0.43 33.69
CA ARG A 60 1.35 -0.93 34.20
C ARG A 60 2.47 -1.39 35.13
N ALA A 61 3.72 -1.07 34.81
CA ALA A 61 4.88 -1.45 35.61
C ALA A 61 5.01 -0.66 36.91
N ASN A 62 4.50 0.57 36.95
CA ASN A 62 4.53 1.43 38.13
C ASN A 62 3.27 1.30 39.01
N ALA A 63 2.23 0.60 38.54
CA ALA A 63 1.03 0.33 39.32
C ALA A 63 1.33 -0.68 40.44
N GLY A 64 1.18 -0.26 41.70
CA GLY A 64 1.42 -1.13 42.86
C GLY A 64 0.43 -2.29 42.99
N VAL A 65 -0.79 -2.12 42.50
CA VAL A 65 -1.82 -3.16 42.39
C VAL A 65 -2.45 -3.05 41.00
N TRP A 66 -2.51 -4.17 40.27
CA TRP A 66 -3.18 -4.24 38.99
C TRP A 66 -3.91 -5.58 38.81
N PRO A 67 -5.16 -5.58 38.31
CA PRO A 67 -5.93 -4.40 37.89
C PRO A 67 -6.50 -3.62 39.09
N PRO A 68 -6.80 -2.32 38.93
CA PRO A 68 -7.44 -1.53 40.00
C PRO A 68 -8.74 -2.18 40.48
N GLU A 69 -9.09 -2.00 41.76
CA GLU A 69 -10.37 -2.45 42.29
C GLU A 69 -11.53 -1.84 41.47
N GLU A 70 -12.62 -2.60 41.31
CA GLU A 70 -13.80 -2.24 40.49
C GLU A 70 -13.60 -2.25 38.95
N THR A 71 -12.52 -2.85 38.44
CA THR A 71 -12.39 -3.09 36.99
C THR A 71 -13.17 -4.33 36.53
N GLU A 72 -14.37 -4.11 35.99
CA GLU A 72 -15.08 -5.15 35.23
C GLU A 72 -14.61 -5.13 33.78
N VAL A 73 -14.00 -6.25 33.33
CA VAL A 73 -13.52 -6.40 31.96
C VAL A 73 -14.53 -7.23 31.17
N GLU A 74 -15.36 -6.57 30.37
CA GLU A 74 -16.22 -7.25 29.41
C GLU A 74 -15.41 -7.74 28.21
N LEU A 75 -15.30 -9.05 28.05
CA LEU A 75 -14.52 -9.66 26.96
C LEU A 75 -15.37 -10.03 25.74
N LEU A 76 -16.67 -10.23 25.91
CA LEU A 76 -17.53 -10.79 24.88
C LEU A 76 -17.74 -9.81 23.72
N LEU A 77 -18.16 -8.57 24.01
CA LEU A 77 -18.39 -7.55 22.99
C LEU A 77 -17.10 -7.19 22.21
N PRO A 78 -15.96 -6.91 22.85
CA PRO A 78 -14.71 -6.64 22.14
C PRO A 78 -14.22 -7.82 21.29
N THR A 79 -14.45 -9.06 21.75
CA THR A 79 -14.07 -10.26 20.99
C THR A 79 -14.90 -10.39 19.71
N ILE A 80 -16.22 -10.20 19.81
CA ILE A 80 -17.10 -10.21 18.63
C ILE A 80 -16.69 -9.10 17.67
N ASN A 81 -16.42 -7.89 18.18
CA ASN A 81 -16.02 -6.76 17.34
C ASN A 81 -14.69 -7.03 16.61
N THR A 82 -13.75 -7.68 17.29
CA THR A 82 -12.47 -8.12 16.69
C THR A 82 -12.68 -9.14 15.58
N ILE A 83 -13.58 -10.12 15.77
CA ILE A 83 -13.91 -11.10 14.73
C ILE A 83 -14.50 -10.41 13.50
N ILE A 84 -15.37 -9.42 13.69
CA ILE A 84 -15.95 -8.61 12.60
C ILE A 84 -14.84 -7.88 11.84
N LEU A 85 -13.93 -7.21 12.54
CA LEU A 85 -12.80 -6.49 11.93
C LEU A 85 -11.89 -7.43 11.13
N VAL A 86 -11.47 -8.55 11.73
CA VAL A 86 -10.61 -9.55 11.06
C VAL A 86 -11.30 -10.16 9.84
N SER A 87 -12.61 -10.42 9.94
CA SER A 87 -13.41 -10.91 8.82
C SER A 87 -13.43 -9.92 7.65
N SER A 88 -13.40 -8.61 7.93
CA SER A 88 -13.36 -7.55 6.91
C SER A 88 -12.13 -7.65 5.99
N SER A 89 -10.98 -8.11 6.51
CA SER A 89 -9.77 -8.34 5.72
C SER A 89 -9.97 -9.38 4.61
N PHE A 90 -10.78 -10.41 4.85
CA PHE A 90 -11.11 -11.40 3.82
C PHE A 90 -12.04 -10.83 2.74
N VAL A 91 -12.92 -9.90 3.12
CA VAL A 91 -13.86 -9.24 2.21
C VAL A 91 -13.11 -8.30 1.26
N ILE A 92 -12.19 -7.47 1.77
CA ILE A 92 -11.41 -6.58 0.91
C ILE A 92 -10.46 -7.36 -0.01
N HIS A 93 -9.92 -8.50 0.45
CA HIS A 93 -9.12 -9.40 -0.38
C HIS A 93 -9.92 -9.97 -1.58
N LYS A 94 -11.22 -10.23 -1.41
CA LYS A 94 -12.10 -10.59 -2.54
C LYS A 94 -12.26 -9.44 -3.54
N GLY A 95 -12.29 -8.19 -3.07
CA GLY A 95 -12.26 -7.01 -3.93
C GLY A 95 -10.98 -6.91 -4.77
N ASP A 96 -9.81 -7.13 -4.15
CA ASP A 96 -8.52 -7.21 -4.84
C ASP A 96 -8.49 -8.33 -5.89
N THR A 97 -9.05 -9.50 -5.56
CA THR A 97 -9.17 -10.59 -6.53
C THR A 97 -10.11 -10.24 -7.70
N ALA A 98 -11.16 -9.46 -7.46
CA ALA A 98 -12.09 -9.02 -8.51
C ALA A 98 -11.43 -8.04 -9.49
N ILE A 99 -10.64 -7.07 -9.00
CA ILE A 99 -9.95 -6.11 -9.86
C ILE A 99 -8.85 -6.78 -10.69
N LYS A 100 -8.14 -7.77 -10.13
CA LYS A 100 -7.19 -8.63 -10.88
C LYS A 100 -7.84 -9.40 -12.03
N LYS A 101 -9.14 -9.65 -11.96
CA LYS A 101 -9.95 -10.27 -13.03
C LYS A 101 -10.64 -9.23 -13.94
N ASN A 102 -10.23 -7.96 -13.89
CA ASN A 102 -10.86 -6.83 -14.58
C ASN A 102 -12.37 -6.64 -14.26
N ASN A 103 -12.85 -7.18 -13.13
CA ASN A 103 -14.25 -7.04 -12.71
C ASN A 103 -14.42 -5.83 -11.79
N ILE A 104 -14.63 -4.65 -12.41
CA ILE A 104 -14.80 -3.37 -11.70
C ILE A 104 -16.05 -3.36 -10.82
N SER A 105 -17.17 -3.90 -11.32
CA SER A 105 -18.43 -3.97 -10.57
C SER A 105 -18.29 -4.87 -9.33
N GLY A 106 -17.58 -5.99 -9.47
CA GLY A 106 -17.27 -6.89 -8.36
C GLY A 106 -16.38 -6.22 -7.30
N MET A 107 -15.33 -5.53 -7.71
CA MET A 107 -14.48 -4.75 -6.80
C MET A 107 -15.29 -3.70 -6.04
N ARG A 108 -16.13 -2.90 -6.73
CA ARG A 108 -16.96 -1.87 -6.08
C ARG A 108 -17.92 -2.48 -5.06
N LEU A 109 -18.56 -3.61 -5.39
CA LEU A 109 -19.43 -4.31 -4.46
C LEU A 109 -18.66 -4.73 -3.20
N TRP A 110 -17.52 -5.41 -3.36
CA TRP A 110 -16.74 -5.88 -2.21
C TRP A 110 -16.20 -4.72 -1.34
N TYR A 111 -15.79 -3.60 -1.94
CA TYR A 111 -15.34 -2.43 -1.19
C TYR A 111 -16.48 -1.77 -0.41
N VAL A 112 -17.69 -1.70 -0.97
CA VAL A 112 -18.87 -1.23 -0.24
C VAL A 112 -19.20 -2.16 0.92
N VAL A 113 -19.14 -3.48 0.72
CA VAL A 113 -19.34 -4.46 1.81
C VAL A 113 -18.30 -4.28 2.90
N THR A 114 -17.02 -4.12 2.55
CA THR A 114 -15.94 -3.81 3.51
C THR A 114 -16.24 -2.53 4.30
N ALA A 115 -16.69 -1.46 3.64
CA ALA A 115 -17.03 -0.21 4.31
C ALA A 115 -18.21 -0.38 5.29
N ILE A 116 -19.26 -1.13 4.91
CA ILE A 116 -20.40 -1.42 5.79
C ILE A 116 -19.95 -2.22 7.02
N ILE A 117 -19.10 -3.23 6.85
CA ILE A 117 -18.54 -3.99 7.97
C ILE A 117 -17.72 -3.08 8.90
N GLY A 118 -16.95 -2.15 8.34
CA GLY A 118 -16.25 -1.13 9.12
C GLY A 118 -17.18 -0.24 9.94
N ILE A 119 -18.31 0.19 9.37
CA ILE A 119 -19.36 0.96 10.09
C ILE A 119 -19.96 0.14 11.24
N ILE A 120 -20.23 -1.15 11.02
CA ILE A 120 -20.70 -2.05 12.09
C ILE A 120 -19.67 -2.14 13.21
N PHE A 121 -18.38 -2.23 12.88
CA PHE A 121 -17.30 -2.24 13.86
C PHE A 121 -17.26 -0.96 14.70
N LEU A 122 -17.39 0.20 14.05
CA LEU A 122 -17.46 1.51 14.71
C LEU A 122 -18.68 1.58 15.65
N GLY A 123 -19.83 1.09 15.23
CA GLY A 123 -21.03 1.02 16.06
C GLY A 123 -20.82 0.17 17.32
N GLY A 124 -20.18 -0.98 17.19
CA GLY A 124 -19.82 -1.85 18.33
C GLY A 124 -18.73 -1.30 19.24
N GLN A 125 -17.95 -0.31 18.79
CA GLN A 125 -16.92 0.34 19.60
C GLN A 125 -17.47 1.53 20.42
N VAL A 126 -18.57 2.14 19.96
CA VAL A 126 -19.22 3.28 20.63
C VAL A 126 -20.22 2.83 21.70
N TYR A 127 -20.79 1.64 21.55
CA TYR A 127 -21.68 1.00 22.54
C TYR A 127 -20.87 0.44 23.72
#